data_AF-A0A3P8EVP9-F1
#
_entry.id   AF-A0A3P8EVP9-F1
#
_cell.length_a   1.000
_cell.length_b   1.000
_cell.length_c   1.000
_cell.angle_alpha   90.00
_cell.angle_beta   90.00
_cell.angle_gamma   90.00
#
_symmetry.space_group_name_H-M   'P 1'
#
loop_
_entity.id
_entity.type
_entity.pdbx_description
1 polymer ?
#
loop_
_entity_poly.entity_id
_entity_poly.type
_entity_poly.pdbx_seq_one_letter_code
_entity_poly.pdbx_strand_id
1 'polypeptide(L)'
;MSPRKTQLDWRIPIVNSDNSSGSLEFTLKTERGAQAEQFFPLKLNFGSNKSYCGIQIIEATVSNQDTPINFSYESNFHAEKYEIS
;
A
#
# COMPACT_ATOMS: atom_id res chain seq x y z
N MET A 1 0.31 -24.62 13.62
CA MET A 1 -0.86 -23.89 14.15
C MET A 1 -0.63 -22.42 13.85
N SER A 2 -1.50 -21.77 13.08
CA SER A 2 -1.42 -20.30 12.92
C SER A 2 -1.88 -19.67 14.24
N PRO A 3 -1.12 -18.72 14.83
CA PRO A 3 -1.55 -18.03 16.04
C PRO A 3 -2.93 -17.40 15.80
N ARG A 4 -3.80 -17.42 16.82
CA ARG A 4 -5.11 -16.76 16.76
C ARG A 4 -4.89 -15.28 16.37
N LYS A 5 -5.26 -14.91 15.15
CA LYS A 5 -5.17 -13.53 14.67
C LYS A 5 -6.24 -12.71 15.41
N THR A 6 -5.82 -11.84 16.32
CA THR A 6 -6.70 -10.87 17.00
C THR A 6 -6.78 -9.57 16.21
N GLN A 7 -6.77 -9.66 14.87
CA GLN A 7 -6.70 -8.53 13.95
C GLN A 7 -7.84 -8.60 12.95
N LEU A 8 -8.43 -7.45 12.66
CA LEU A 8 -9.38 -7.26 11.57
C LEU A 8 -8.64 -6.71 10.36
N ASP A 9 -8.47 -7.52 9.33
CA ASP A 9 -7.86 -7.09 8.06
C ASP A 9 -8.95 -6.49 7.15
N TRP A 10 -8.96 -5.17 6.97
CA TRP A 10 -9.75 -4.54 5.91
C TRP A 10 -8.97 -4.51 4.61
N ARG A 11 -9.49 -5.17 3.57
CA ARG A 11 -8.81 -5.28 2.25
C ARG A 11 -9.65 -4.62 1.17
N ILE A 12 -9.08 -3.58 0.56
CA ILE A 12 -9.62 -2.93 -0.62
C ILE A 12 -8.65 -3.23 -1.78
N PRO A 13 -9.07 -3.95 -2.84
CA PRO A 13 -8.15 -4.38 -3.89
C PRO A 13 -7.47 -3.22 -4.64
N ILE A 14 -8.20 -2.15 -4.92
CA ILE A 14 -7.72 -0.98 -5.66
C ILE A 14 -8.37 0.27 -5.05
N VAL A 15 -7.56 1.29 -4.76
CA VAL A 15 -8.01 2.65 -4.40
C VAL A 15 -7.49 3.61 -5.46
N ASN A 16 -8.38 4.36 -6.09
CA ASN A 16 -8.10 5.31 -7.17
C ASN A 16 -9.11 6.48 -7.14
N SER A 17 -9.17 7.29 -8.19
CA SER A 17 -10.10 8.44 -8.30
C SER A 17 -11.57 8.07 -8.24
N ASP A 18 -11.94 6.86 -8.70
CA ASP A 18 -13.32 6.41 -8.79
C ASP A 18 -13.83 5.90 -7.43
N ASN A 19 -12.92 5.57 -6.51
CA ASN A 19 -13.20 5.05 -5.18
C ASN A 19 -12.24 5.62 -4.12
N SER A 20 -12.07 6.95 -4.12
CA SER A 20 -11.11 7.68 -3.28
C SER A 20 -11.43 7.66 -1.78
N SER A 21 -12.59 7.15 -1.38
CA SER A 21 -13.03 7.06 0.01
C SER A 21 -13.76 5.76 0.28
N GLY A 22 -13.65 5.27 1.51
CA GLY A 22 -14.43 4.14 2.02
C GLY A 22 -14.48 4.18 3.54
N SER A 23 -15.42 3.46 4.13
CA SER A 23 -15.56 3.30 5.56
C SER A 23 -15.73 1.83 5.93
N LEU A 24 -15.32 1.49 7.16
CA LEU A 24 -15.54 0.20 7.78
C LEU A 24 -16.20 0.43 9.13
N GLU A 25 -17.40 -0.12 9.28
CA GLU A 25 -18.11 -0.14 10.56
C GLU A 25 -18.14 -1.57 11.09
N PHE A 26 -17.79 -1.75 12.36
CA PHE A 26 -17.84 -3.05 13.03
C PHE A 26 -18.23 -2.88 14.49
N THR A 27 -18.73 -3.96 15.10
CA THR A 27 -19.07 -4.01 16.53
C THR A 27 -18.42 -5.24 17.13
N LEU A 28 -17.73 -5.07 18.26
CA LEU A 28 -17.16 -6.17 19.02
C LEU A 28 -17.92 -6.38 20.31
N LYS A 29 -18.24 -7.65 20.60
CA LYS A 29 -18.70 -8.05 21.94
C LYS A 29 -17.47 -8.49 22.73
N THR A 30 -17.12 -7.74 23.77
CA THR A 30 -16.04 -8.10 24.68
C THR A 30 -16.60 -8.21 26.09
N GLU A 31 -16.10 -9.19 26.87
CA GLU A 31 -16.58 -9.43 28.24
C GLU A 31 -16.22 -8.28 29.21
N ARG A 32 -15.18 -7.50 28.89
CA ARG A 32 -14.64 -6.44 29.76
C ARG A 32 -14.80 -5.04 29.20
N GLY A 33 -15.61 -4.86 28.14
CA GLY A 33 -15.62 -3.62 27.35
C GLY A 33 -14.40 -3.52 26.42
N ALA A 34 -14.46 -2.64 25.43
CA ALA A 34 -13.35 -2.35 24.52
C ALA A 34 -12.84 -0.94 24.81
N GLN A 35 -11.52 -0.78 24.87
CA GLN A 35 -10.87 0.52 25.03
C GLN A 35 -10.33 0.97 23.68
N ALA A 36 -10.37 2.28 23.40
CA ALA A 36 -9.97 2.81 22.09
C ALA A 36 -8.52 2.45 21.74
N GLU A 37 -7.64 2.46 22.74
CA GLU A 37 -6.21 2.19 22.63
C GLU A 37 -5.91 0.76 22.16
N GLN A 38 -6.86 -0.17 22.32
CA GLN A 38 -6.71 -1.56 21.88
C GLN A 38 -6.76 -1.72 20.36
N PHE A 39 -7.21 -0.68 19.63
CA PHE A 39 -7.31 -0.68 18.18
C PHE A 39 -6.13 -0.02 17.48
N PHE A 40 -5.18 0.54 18.25
CA PHE A 40 -4.02 1.24 17.71
C PHE A 40 -2.71 0.46 17.96
N PRO A 41 -1.71 0.59 17.08
CA PRO A 41 -1.74 1.39 15.84
C PRO A 41 -2.50 0.68 14.72
N LEU A 42 -3.19 1.47 13.88
CA LEU A 42 -3.70 0.99 12.61
C LEU A 42 -2.54 0.90 11.62
N LYS A 43 -2.37 -0.27 11.00
CA LYS A 43 -1.29 -0.52 10.04
C LYS A 43 -1.84 -0.51 8.63
N LEU A 44 -1.27 0.32 7.77
CA LEU A 44 -1.62 0.40 6.37
C LEU A 44 -0.54 -0.29 5.54
N ASN A 45 -0.98 -1.17 4.63
CA ASN A 45 -0.12 -1.84 3.67
C ASN A 45 -0.72 -1.66 2.28
N PHE A 46 0.00 -0.97 1.42
CA PHE A 46 -0.37 -0.71 0.03
C PHE A 46 0.88 -0.56 -0.82
N GLY A 47 0.69 -0.74 -2.12
CA GLY A 47 1.72 -0.46 -3.11
C GLY A 47 1.10 -0.05 -4.44
N SER A 48 1.96 0.40 -5.34
CA SER A 48 1.57 0.79 -6.70
C SER A 48 2.68 0.44 -7.67
N ASN A 49 2.30 0.12 -8.91
CA ASN A 49 3.23 0.01 -10.03
C ASN A 49 3.53 1.39 -10.68
N LYS A 50 3.07 2.48 -10.05
CA LYS A 50 3.36 3.85 -10.46
C LYS A 50 4.34 4.49 -9.50
N SER A 51 5.29 5.23 -10.07
CA SER A 51 6.24 6.03 -9.31
C SER A 51 5.53 7.13 -8.53
N TYR A 52 5.81 7.24 -7.24
CA TYR A 52 5.28 8.32 -6.40
C TYR A 52 5.81 9.69 -6.83
N CYS A 53 7.11 9.78 -7.13
CA CYS A 53 7.76 11.02 -7.53
C CYS A 53 7.69 11.31 -9.04
N GLY A 54 6.95 10.51 -9.82
CA GLY A 54 6.86 10.68 -11.27
C GLY A 54 8.17 10.42 -12.04
N ILE A 55 9.15 9.74 -11.42
CA ILE A 55 10.40 9.36 -12.10
C ILE A 55 10.09 8.35 -13.21
N GLN A 56 10.60 8.63 -14.41
CA GLN A 56 10.42 7.81 -15.60
C GLN A 56 11.73 7.70 -16.38
N ILE A 57 11.96 6.53 -16.98
CA ILE A 57 13.05 6.34 -17.94
C ILE A 57 12.51 6.74 -19.31
N ILE A 58 13.07 7.78 -19.90
CA ILE A 58 12.64 8.31 -21.20
C ILE A 58 13.37 7.63 -22.37
N GLU A 59 14.63 7.26 -22.16
CA GLU A 59 15.50 6.72 -23.19
C GLU A 59 16.63 5.90 -22.56
N ALA A 60 17.11 4.87 -23.27
CA ALA A 60 18.33 4.14 -22.94
C ALA A 60 19.26 4.18 -24.15
N THR A 61 20.53 4.50 -23.90
CA THR A 61 21.58 4.60 -24.93
C THR A 61 22.79 3.78 -24.55
N VAL A 62 23.57 3.35 -25.55
CA VAL A 62 24.87 2.70 -25.35
C VAL A 62 25.93 3.77 -25.55
N SER A 63 26.95 3.83 -24.68
CA SER A 63 27.96 4.90 -24.63
C SER A 63 28.68 5.22 -25.96
N ASN A 64 28.62 4.33 -26.95
CA ASN A 64 29.26 4.46 -28.26
C ASN A 64 28.27 4.39 -29.44
N GLN A 65 26.96 4.43 -29.18
CA GLN A 65 25.92 4.46 -30.21
C GLN A 65 24.95 5.60 -29.90
N ASP A 66 24.80 6.52 -30.85
CA ASP A 66 23.80 7.59 -30.78
C ASP A 66 22.37 7.09 -31.05
N THR A 67 22.17 5.77 -31.08
CA THR A 67 20.88 5.15 -31.37
C THR A 67 20.23 4.65 -30.08
N PRO A 68 18.99 5.09 -29.76
CA PRO A 68 18.22 4.55 -28.65
C PRO A 68 18.02 3.03 -28.78
N ILE A 69 18.08 2.33 -27.65
CA ILE A 69 17.80 0.90 -27.57
C ILE A 69 16.43 0.62 -26.95
N ASN A 70 15.85 -0.51 -27.33
CA ASN A 70 14.65 -1.01 -26.69
C ASN A 70 14.94 -1.43 -25.24
N PHE A 71 14.08 -1.01 -24.33
CA PHE A 71 14.14 -1.40 -22.93
C PHE A 71 12.74 -1.61 -22.37
N SER A 72 12.67 -2.32 -21.24
CA SER A 72 11.49 -2.38 -20.38
C SER A 72 11.87 -1.83 -19.01
N TYR A 73 10.92 -1.25 -18.30
CA TYR A 73 11.13 -0.82 -16.92
C TYR A 73 9.95 -1.21 -16.04
N GLU A 74 10.23 -1.35 -14.76
CA GLU A 74 9.24 -1.60 -13.72
C GLU A 74 9.36 -0.50 -12.67
N SER A 75 8.23 0.04 -12.22
CA SER A 75 8.18 0.99 -11.11
C SER A 75 7.42 0.33 -9.97
N ASN A 76 7.98 0.40 -8.77
CA ASN A 76 7.41 -0.20 -7.57
C ASN A 76 7.43 0.83 -6.44
N PHE A 77 6.24 1.16 -5.94
CA PHE A 77 6.03 1.98 -4.77
C PHE A 77 5.42 1.11 -3.68
N HIS A 78 6.03 1.12 -2.49
CA HIS A 78 5.57 0.35 -1.34
C HIS A 78 5.65 1.21 -0.09
N ALA A 79 4.64 1.09 0.78
CA ALA A 79 4.73 1.62 2.13
C ALA A 79 5.61 0.70 2.99
N GLU A 80 6.64 1.25 3.65
CA GLU A 80 7.46 0.51 4.61
C GLU A 80 6.78 0.46 5.99
N LYS A 81 6.63 1.63 6.64
CA LYS A 81 5.90 1.80 7.90
C LYS A 81 4.91 2.95 7.77
N TYR A 82 3.64 2.62 7.52
CA TYR A 82 2.55 3.59 7.47
C TYR A 82 1.54 3.23 8.57
N GLU A 83 1.51 4.02 9.64
CA GLU A 83 0.73 3.75 10.85
C GLU A 83 -0.05 4.99 11.29
N ILE A 84 -1.24 4.77 11.84
CA ILE A 84 -2.02 5.77 12.57
C ILE A 84 -2.00 5.34 14.04
N SER A 85 -1.71 6.28 14.94
CA SER A 85 -1.56 6.06 16.39
C SER A 85 -2.55 6.88 17.19
#